data_AF-A0AAV6ZGI5-F1
#
_entry.id   AF-A0AAV6ZGI5-F1
#
_cell.length_a   1.000
_cell.length_b   1.000
_cell.length_c   1.000
_cell.angle_alpha   90.00
_cell.angle_beta   90.00
_cell.angle_gamma   90.00
#
_symmetry.space_group_name_H-M   'P 1'
#
loop_
_entity.id
_entity.type
_entity.pdbx_description
1 polymer ?
#
loop_
_entity_poly.entity_id
_entity_poly.type
_entity_poly.pdbx_seq_one_letter_code
_entity_poly.pdbx_strand_id
1 'polypeptide(L)'
;MWNVVELEGAWYHLDACWGAGTVDLQQRIFIPRHEDFFFLTDPEDFIETHWPDDPSWQLLESTVSFEDFEEKIFKTSEFFRLRLFIISPTVFHLTTEDGEVKVSLGCCDPREYSYKIYKLLDNSRVLVEKNFGVLTIQEASMTLRVFPPSHGLYELMIFARPLDAGYAYKWVCSYQIDCPQPKTSLKLPENPYHFWGLNHKAKDYGVISYNSGEDLISSEKSSLKVTFKTCRPLVATFQLAHPELSEAFSKKCLASQIEDNQLGCCLLLPFHGYYRLSLFVKDFGMENFQNAANIFIKCNNPINHNELFPPNLSVHCGPGTNSRLHGLTSPSHTSPIITTTTGRCNITFHTLWDLNFYPVLEGGKVVSGLSSLDRHCFLTHLDHKISLTVHLPESGHYKLSIFTRRQVMEEAQDFYHACDYVIDCYSTQRLLPFPKVYSAWGHGCALLQPRVGLLPVESWEIFRVKIPGVCKVLVIGPVKTELQLTKNRIWEGKVFTGTAGSVLKIAVKVSPDSSTMDIVMSFKTQQDGLDTSG
;
A
#
# COMPACT_ATOMS: atom_id res chain seq x y z
N MET A 1 52.49 17.57 5.02
CA MET A 1 53.78 16.92 4.70
C MET A 1 53.69 15.53 5.27
N TRP A 2 53.77 14.53 4.40
CA TRP A 2 53.73 13.13 4.73
C TRP A 2 55.05 12.47 4.28
N ASN A 3 55.34 11.27 4.72
CA ASN A 3 56.63 10.60 4.49
C ASN A 3 56.45 9.23 3.84
N VAL A 4 57.50 8.77 3.16
CA VAL A 4 57.68 7.36 2.80
C VAL A 4 58.84 6.81 3.65
N VAL A 5 58.70 5.59 4.17
CA VAL A 5 59.73 4.91 4.97
C VAL A 5 60.09 3.57 4.37
N GLU A 6 61.36 3.20 4.40
CA GLU A 6 61.84 1.87 4.00
C GLU A 6 61.93 0.97 5.23
N LEU A 7 61.22 -0.16 5.19
CA LEU A 7 61.25 -1.19 6.23
C LEU A 7 61.51 -2.54 5.56
N GLU A 8 62.56 -3.23 6.00
CA GLU A 8 62.91 -4.58 5.52
C GLU A 8 63.04 -4.68 3.98
N GLY A 9 63.46 -3.59 3.32
CA GLY A 9 63.65 -3.52 1.87
C GLY A 9 62.39 -3.19 1.05
N ALA A 10 61.29 -2.81 1.70
CA ALA A 10 60.07 -2.34 1.07
C ALA A 10 59.72 -0.91 1.52
N TRP A 11 59.12 -0.12 0.63
CA TRP A 11 58.71 1.26 0.89
C TRP A 11 57.24 1.34 1.28
N TYR A 12 56.93 2.20 2.26
CA TYR A 12 55.59 2.35 2.83
C TYR A 12 55.25 3.81 3.09
N HIS A 13 53.98 4.19 2.91
CA HIS A 13 53.48 5.54 3.21
C HIS A 13 53.19 5.75 4.69
N LEU A 14 53.38 6.99 5.17
CA LEU A 14 53.13 7.40 6.55
C LEU A 14 52.74 8.87 6.63
N ASP A 15 51.60 9.21 7.22
CA ASP A 15 51.30 10.58 7.68
C ASP A 15 51.25 10.66 9.21
N ALA A 16 52.34 11.13 9.80
CA ALA A 16 52.47 11.30 11.24
C ALA A 16 51.64 12.48 11.80
N CYS A 17 51.23 13.44 10.97
CA CYS A 17 50.42 14.58 11.38
C CYS A 17 48.95 14.15 11.50
N TRP A 18 48.40 13.56 10.43
CA TRP A 18 47.03 13.06 10.41
C TRP A 18 46.86 11.83 11.32
N GLY A 19 47.91 11.03 11.50
CA GLY A 19 47.95 9.91 12.45
C GLY A 19 48.02 10.29 13.93
N ALA A 20 48.38 11.54 14.27
CA ALA A 20 48.54 11.98 15.67
C ALA A 20 47.26 12.57 16.28
N GLY A 21 46.39 13.18 15.46
CA GLY A 21 45.11 13.72 15.90
C GLY A 21 44.63 14.92 15.10
N THR A 22 43.75 15.72 15.70
CA THR A 22 43.10 16.86 15.03
C THR A 22 43.27 18.14 15.83
N VAL A 23 43.19 19.31 15.19
CA VAL A 23 43.23 20.60 15.87
C VAL A 23 41.82 21.22 15.87
N ASP A 24 41.31 21.58 17.04
CA ASP A 24 40.15 22.47 17.13
C ASP A 24 40.62 23.89 16.83
N LEU A 25 40.27 24.40 15.65
CA LEU A 25 40.68 25.74 15.20
C LEU A 25 39.99 26.88 15.98
N GLN A 26 38.80 26.64 16.54
CA GLN A 26 38.09 27.66 17.33
C GLN A 26 38.74 27.80 18.71
N GLN A 27 39.02 26.67 19.36
CA GLN A 27 39.66 26.64 20.67
C GLN A 27 41.19 26.75 20.58
N ARG A 28 41.76 26.53 19.38
CA ARG A 28 43.20 26.45 19.11
C ARG A 28 43.90 25.39 19.95
N ILE A 29 43.23 24.25 20.17
CA ILE A 29 43.75 23.13 20.98
C ILE A 29 43.99 21.92 20.07
N PHE A 30 45.14 21.28 20.24
CA PHE A 30 45.40 19.97 19.65
C PHE A 30 44.69 18.88 20.46
N ILE A 31 43.91 18.06 19.77
CA ILE A 31 43.17 16.94 20.31
C ILE A 31 43.89 15.66 19.84
N PRO A 32 44.69 15.02 20.72
CA PRO A 32 45.39 13.79 20.36
C PRO A 32 44.38 12.70 20.06
N ARG A 33 44.53 12.08 18.88
CA ARG A 33 43.73 10.95 18.43
C ARG A 33 44.62 10.11 17.53
N HIS A 34 45.12 9.01 18.08
CA HIS A 34 45.95 8.11 17.29
C HIS A 34 45.09 7.44 16.21
N GLU A 35 45.50 7.60 14.96
CA GLU A 35 44.85 7.00 13.80
C GLU A 35 45.82 6.11 13.03
N ASP A 36 45.80 4.82 13.36
CA ASP A 36 46.63 3.78 12.75
C ASP A 36 46.45 3.69 11.23
N PHE A 37 45.32 4.17 10.69
CA PHE A 37 45.08 4.20 9.25
C PHE A 37 46.21 4.90 8.49
N PHE A 38 46.81 5.94 9.06
CA PHE A 38 47.89 6.71 8.40
C PHE A 38 49.28 6.12 8.62
N PHE A 39 49.41 4.97 9.29
CA PHE A 39 50.66 4.28 9.53
C PHE A 39 50.80 3.07 8.58
N LEU A 40 51.74 3.15 7.63
CA LEU A 40 51.99 2.11 6.64
C LEU A 40 50.72 1.77 5.82
N THR A 41 49.97 2.81 5.44
CA THR A 41 48.74 2.69 4.64
C THR A 41 49.06 2.06 3.29
N ASP A 42 48.12 1.26 2.78
CA ASP A 42 48.21 0.74 1.42
C ASP A 42 48.29 1.91 0.41
N PRO A 43 49.23 1.90 -0.54
CA PRO A 43 49.33 2.90 -1.59
C PRO A 43 48.00 3.19 -2.31
N GLU A 44 47.17 2.17 -2.55
CA GLU A 44 45.88 2.31 -3.24
C GLU A 44 44.88 3.16 -2.43
N ASP A 45 44.92 3.07 -1.10
CA ASP A 45 44.08 3.86 -0.20
C ASP A 45 44.71 5.24 0.10
N PHE A 46 46.04 5.32 0.17
CA PHE A 46 46.76 6.55 0.53
C PHE A 46 46.64 7.62 -0.56
N ILE A 47 46.74 7.22 -1.83
CA ILE A 47 46.62 8.12 -3.00
C ILE A 47 45.22 8.74 -3.15
N GLU A 48 44.22 8.29 -2.39
CA GLU A 48 42.88 8.87 -2.40
C GLU A 48 42.84 10.25 -1.71
N THR A 49 43.85 10.58 -0.91
CA THR A 49 43.91 11.84 -0.16
C THR A 49 45.29 12.52 -0.18
N HIS A 50 46.36 11.77 -0.46
CA HIS A 50 47.74 12.27 -0.36
C HIS A 50 48.44 12.19 -1.72
N TRP A 51 48.43 13.29 -2.47
CA TRP A 51 49.24 13.41 -3.68
C TRP A 51 50.73 13.62 -3.33
N PRO A 52 51.66 12.94 -4.00
CA PRO A 52 53.10 13.12 -3.78
C PRO A 52 53.67 14.33 -4.52
N ASP A 53 54.67 14.96 -3.91
CA ASP A 53 55.46 16.02 -4.57
C ASP A 53 56.18 15.50 -5.83
N ASP A 54 56.59 14.23 -5.81
CA ASP A 54 57.11 13.50 -6.97
C ASP A 54 56.19 12.30 -7.29
N PRO A 55 55.51 12.29 -8.46
CA PRO A 55 54.56 11.25 -8.86
C PRO A 55 55.10 9.81 -8.84
N SER A 56 56.41 9.60 -8.87
CA SER A 56 56.99 8.26 -8.77
C SER A 56 56.77 7.59 -7.40
N TRP A 57 56.50 8.39 -6.35
CA TRP A 57 56.25 7.91 -4.98
C TRP A 57 54.79 7.55 -4.70
N GLN A 58 53.97 7.38 -5.73
CA GLN A 58 52.65 6.79 -5.56
C GLN A 58 52.74 5.34 -5.09
N LEU A 59 53.84 4.62 -5.38
CA LEU A 59 54.02 3.18 -5.05
C LEU A 59 52.90 2.28 -5.61
N LEU A 60 52.28 2.69 -6.72
CA LEU A 60 51.23 1.96 -7.42
C LEU A 60 51.77 1.27 -8.68
N GLU A 61 51.21 0.12 -9.03
CA GLU A 61 51.46 -0.53 -10.33
C GLU A 61 50.90 0.31 -11.49
N SER A 62 49.72 0.91 -11.29
CA SER A 62 49.06 1.82 -12.23
C SER A 62 48.93 3.19 -11.59
N THR A 63 49.73 4.16 -12.05
CA THR A 63 49.76 5.51 -11.48
C THR A 63 48.51 6.31 -11.81
N VAL A 64 48.05 7.10 -10.86
CA VAL A 64 46.95 8.06 -10.99
C VAL A 64 47.50 9.37 -11.56
N SER A 65 46.79 9.99 -12.50
CA SER A 65 47.16 11.33 -13.01
C SER A 65 46.80 12.42 -11.98
N PHE A 66 47.41 13.60 -12.09
CA PHE A 66 47.08 14.68 -11.17
C PHE A 66 45.63 15.16 -11.39
N GLU A 67 45.21 15.20 -12.64
CA GLU A 67 43.85 15.54 -13.04
C GLU A 67 42.83 14.58 -12.43
N ASP A 68 43.07 13.27 -12.51
CA ASP A 68 42.20 12.27 -11.89
C ASP A 68 42.20 12.39 -10.37
N PHE A 69 43.35 12.74 -9.76
CA PHE A 69 43.45 12.96 -8.31
C PHE A 69 42.62 14.17 -7.86
N GLU A 70 42.65 15.29 -8.58
CA GLU A 70 41.86 16.49 -8.24
C GLU A 70 40.35 16.24 -8.34
N GLU A 71 39.91 15.31 -9.20
CA GLU A 71 38.50 14.94 -9.32
C GLU A 71 38.01 13.94 -8.24
N LYS A 72 38.92 13.38 -7.42
CA LYS A 72 38.56 12.38 -6.41
C LYS A 72 37.69 12.93 -5.29
N ILE A 73 36.75 12.10 -4.87
CA ILE A 73 35.90 12.35 -3.71
C ILE A 73 36.74 12.28 -2.45
N PHE A 74 36.64 13.32 -1.62
CA PHE A 74 37.24 13.31 -0.29
C PHE A 74 36.68 12.16 0.56
N LYS A 75 37.57 11.29 1.05
CA LYS A 75 37.27 10.14 1.92
C LYS A 75 38.09 10.25 3.21
N THR A 76 37.48 9.98 4.35
CA THR A 76 38.20 9.92 5.63
C THR A 76 38.72 8.50 5.89
N SER A 77 39.61 8.34 6.87
CA SER A 77 40.06 7.04 7.38
C SER A 77 38.90 6.08 7.72
N GLU A 78 37.78 6.63 8.19
CA GLU A 78 36.59 5.84 8.54
C GLU A 78 35.86 5.26 7.33
N PHE A 79 35.98 5.86 6.15
CA PHE A 79 35.43 5.30 4.91
C PHE A 79 36.04 3.92 4.62
N PHE A 80 37.37 3.85 4.66
CA PHE A 80 38.15 2.63 4.44
C PHE A 80 37.93 1.63 5.56
N ARG A 81 37.98 2.08 6.83
CA ARG A 81 37.75 1.22 8.01
C ARG A 81 36.39 0.53 7.98
N LEU A 82 35.36 1.22 7.47
CA LEU A 82 34.01 0.66 7.34
C LEU A 82 33.81 -0.17 6.07
N ARG A 83 34.84 -0.31 5.22
CA ARG A 83 34.83 -1.00 3.93
C ARG A 83 33.70 -0.49 3.02
N LEU A 84 33.60 0.83 2.93
CA LEU A 84 32.70 1.51 2.02
C LEU A 84 33.36 1.65 0.65
N PHE A 85 32.55 1.74 -0.40
CA PHE A 85 33.01 2.06 -1.75
C PHE A 85 32.01 2.98 -2.44
N ILE A 86 32.47 3.76 -3.40
CA ILE A 86 31.61 4.66 -4.18
C ILE A 86 30.94 3.83 -5.28
N ILE A 87 29.61 3.87 -5.36
CA ILE A 87 28.88 3.28 -6.50
C ILE A 87 28.72 4.34 -7.59
N SER A 88 28.23 5.52 -7.22
CA SER A 88 28.07 6.66 -8.13
C SER A 88 27.69 7.91 -7.35
N PRO A 89 27.98 9.11 -7.85
CA PRO A 89 28.98 9.44 -8.86
C PRO A 89 30.40 9.29 -8.28
N THR A 90 31.41 9.14 -9.16
CA THR A 90 32.82 8.94 -8.79
C THR A 90 33.64 10.23 -8.68
N VAL A 91 33.05 11.36 -9.04
CA VAL A 91 33.67 12.70 -8.99
C VAL A 91 33.18 13.49 -7.78
N PHE A 92 34.02 14.38 -7.24
CA PHE A 92 33.69 15.18 -6.06
C PHE A 92 32.69 16.32 -6.34
N HIS A 93 32.78 16.94 -7.53
CA HIS A 93 31.96 18.08 -7.93
C HIS A 93 30.76 17.63 -8.75
N LEU A 94 29.56 17.93 -8.25
CA LEU A 94 28.30 17.49 -8.83
C LEU A 94 27.47 18.70 -9.26
N THR A 95 26.99 18.72 -10.50
CA THR A 95 25.99 19.70 -10.92
C THR A 95 24.59 19.06 -10.84
N THR A 96 23.62 19.77 -10.27
CA THR A 96 22.25 19.24 -10.19
C THR A 96 21.60 19.10 -11.57
N GLU A 97 20.92 17.99 -11.81
CA GLU A 97 20.03 17.78 -12.95
C GLU A 97 18.58 17.93 -12.45
N ASP A 98 17.79 18.81 -13.07
CA ASP A 98 16.43 19.17 -12.60
C ASP A 98 16.36 19.50 -11.09
N GLY A 99 17.39 20.21 -10.59
CA GLY A 99 17.52 20.62 -9.20
C GLY A 99 17.72 19.48 -8.20
N GLU A 100 18.19 18.31 -8.67
CA GLU A 100 18.46 17.12 -7.88
C GLU A 100 19.86 16.55 -8.17
N VAL A 101 20.49 15.96 -7.15
CA VAL A 101 21.63 15.04 -7.33
C VAL A 101 21.39 13.75 -6.56
N LYS A 102 21.97 12.66 -7.06
CA LYS A 102 21.89 11.33 -6.44
C LYS A 102 23.30 10.83 -6.15
N VAL A 103 23.56 10.42 -4.90
CA VAL A 103 24.81 9.81 -4.45
C VAL A 103 24.53 8.43 -3.90
N SER A 104 25.37 7.45 -4.22
CA SER A 104 25.23 6.05 -3.84
C SER A 104 26.55 5.49 -3.33
N LEU A 105 26.52 4.91 -2.13
CA LEU A 105 27.66 4.22 -1.53
C LEU A 105 27.33 2.74 -1.36
N GLY A 106 28.30 1.88 -1.62
CA GLY A 106 28.24 0.46 -1.31
C GLY A 106 28.93 0.14 0.01
N CYS A 107 28.56 -0.98 0.61
CA CYS A 107 29.19 -1.50 1.82
C CYS A 107 29.27 -3.03 1.81
N CYS A 108 30.30 -3.56 2.48
CA CYS A 108 30.49 -5.00 2.60
C CYS A 108 29.66 -5.65 3.73
N ASP A 109 29.33 -4.89 4.78
CA ASP A 109 28.36 -5.34 5.78
C ASP A 109 27.40 -4.21 6.15
N PRO A 110 26.25 -4.52 6.76
CA PRO A 110 25.21 -3.54 7.09
C PRO A 110 25.74 -2.35 7.90
N ARG A 111 25.31 -1.14 7.51
CA ARG A 111 25.70 0.13 8.13
C ARG A 111 24.49 1.03 8.35
N GLU A 112 24.63 1.95 9.30
CA GLU A 112 23.74 3.09 9.43
C GLU A 112 24.40 4.34 8.85
N TYR A 113 23.60 5.18 8.22
CA TYR A 113 24.07 6.39 7.56
C TYR A 113 23.34 7.63 8.05
N SER A 114 24.01 8.77 7.99
CA SER A 114 23.42 10.10 8.15
C SER A 114 24.09 11.09 7.21
N TYR A 115 23.52 12.27 7.07
CA TYR A 115 24.12 13.33 6.25
C TYR A 115 23.88 14.70 6.86
N LYS A 116 24.73 15.65 6.43
CA LYS A 116 24.56 17.08 6.64
C LYS A 116 24.80 17.77 5.30
N ILE A 117 23.99 18.78 5.01
CA ILE A 117 24.15 19.63 3.84
C ILE A 117 24.43 21.03 4.34
N TYR A 118 25.47 21.67 3.83
CA TYR A 118 25.79 23.06 4.14
C TYR A 118 25.71 23.89 2.87
N LYS A 119 25.02 25.03 2.90
CA LYS A 119 25.11 26.02 1.83
C LYS A 119 26.41 26.81 2.02
N LEU A 120 27.23 26.88 0.98
CA LEU A 120 28.47 27.62 0.97
C LEU A 120 28.19 29.09 0.62
N LEU A 121 28.67 29.99 1.47
CA LEU A 121 28.69 31.44 1.29
C LEU A 121 30.14 31.90 1.35
N ASP A 122 30.46 33.07 0.78
CA ASP A 122 31.84 33.53 0.57
C ASP A 122 32.80 33.30 1.76
N ASN A 123 32.35 33.55 2.99
CA ASN A 123 33.16 33.37 4.22
C ASN A 123 32.50 32.49 5.29
N SER A 124 31.42 31.76 4.98
CA SER A 124 30.74 30.94 5.98
C SER A 124 29.96 29.79 5.35
N ARG A 125 29.52 28.84 6.16
CA ARG A 125 28.61 27.78 5.72
C ARG A 125 27.40 27.71 6.62
N VAL A 126 26.22 27.60 6.03
CA VAL A 126 24.94 27.55 6.75
C VAL A 126 24.38 26.14 6.65
N LEU A 127 24.08 25.52 7.79
CA LEU A 127 23.48 24.19 7.81
C LEU A 127 22.08 24.25 7.20
N VAL A 128 21.84 23.39 6.21
CA VAL A 128 20.54 23.19 5.57
C VAL A 128 19.77 22.14 6.35
N GLU A 129 18.45 22.34 6.48
CA GLU A 129 17.56 21.39 7.13
C GLU A 129 17.59 20.02 6.45
N LYS A 130 17.33 18.95 7.21
CA LYS A 130 17.39 17.57 6.69
C LYS A 130 16.28 17.25 5.68
N ASN A 131 15.21 18.03 5.63
CA ASN A 131 14.09 17.87 4.69
C ASN A 131 14.47 18.12 3.21
N PHE A 132 15.73 18.43 2.90
CA PHE A 132 16.26 18.57 1.53
C PHE A 132 17.05 17.33 1.08
N GLY A 133 16.98 16.22 1.82
CA GLY A 133 17.60 14.95 1.44
C GLY A 133 16.70 13.74 1.70
N VAL A 134 16.82 12.72 0.86
CA VAL A 134 16.13 11.44 0.98
C VAL A 134 17.18 10.33 0.98
N LEU A 135 17.47 9.80 2.17
CA LEU A 135 18.42 8.72 2.39
C LEU A 135 17.71 7.36 2.43
N THR A 136 17.88 6.58 1.36
CA THR A 136 17.41 5.20 1.26
C THR A 136 18.55 4.24 1.60
N ILE A 137 18.31 3.29 2.50
CA ILE A 137 19.30 2.29 2.91
C ILE A 137 18.85 0.92 2.41
N GLN A 138 19.76 0.18 1.80
CA GLN A 138 19.62 -1.19 1.35
C GLN A 138 20.63 -2.09 2.10
N GLU A 139 20.54 -3.40 1.91
CA GLU A 139 21.36 -4.37 2.66
C GLU A 139 22.88 -4.17 2.47
N ALA A 140 23.30 -3.79 1.27
CA ALA A 140 24.71 -3.62 0.89
C ALA A 140 25.01 -2.24 0.25
N SER A 141 24.09 -1.29 0.35
CA SER A 141 24.26 0.04 -0.24
C SER A 141 23.37 1.08 0.42
N MET A 142 23.66 2.34 0.15
CA MET A 142 22.79 3.46 0.45
C MET A 142 22.68 4.36 -0.78
N THR A 143 21.60 5.13 -0.83
CA THR A 143 21.35 6.09 -1.88
C THR A 143 20.78 7.35 -1.25
N LEU A 144 21.45 8.48 -1.43
CA LEU A 144 21.04 9.79 -0.96
C LEU A 144 20.68 10.68 -2.15
N ARG A 145 19.42 11.07 -2.23
CA ARG A 145 18.97 12.14 -3.15
C ARG A 145 18.98 13.45 -2.41
N VAL A 146 19.56 14.49 -3.01
CA VAL A 146 19.63 15.83 -2.43
C VAL A 146 18.91 16.80 -3.36
N PHE A 147 18.09 17.66 -2.77
CA PHE A 147 17.28 18.67 -3.44
C PHE A 147 17.66 20.05 -2.87
N PRO A 148 18.70 20.72 -3.41
CA PRO A 148 19.16 21.97 -2.82
C PRO A 148 18.04 23.05 -2.82
N PRO A 149 17.82 23.77 -1.71
CA PRO A 149 16.67 24.67 -1.54
C PRO A 149 16.71 25.93 -2.41
N SER A 150 17.89 26.31 -2.88
CA SER A 150 18.12 27.54 -3.65
C SER A 150 19.33 27.37 -4.56
N HIS A 151 19.52 28.28 -5.50
CA HIS A 151 20.72 28.27 -6.33
C HIS A 151 22.00 28.50 -5.49
N GLY A 152 23.12 27.98 -5.99
CA GLY A 152 24.46 28.14 -5.41
C GLY A 152 25.16 26.84 -5.06
N LEU A 153 26.29 26.97 -4.35
CA LEU A 153 27.16 25.86 -3.98
C LEU A 153 26.80 25.28 -2.61
N TYR A 154 26.88 23.96 -2.50
CA TYR A 154 26.62 23.21 -1.28
C TYR A 154 27.73 22.20 -1.00
N GLU A 155 27.98 21.93 0.27
CA GLU A 155 28.81 20.83 0.74
C GLU A 155 27.91 19.74 1.33
N LEU A 156 27.92 18.56 0.71
CA LEU A 156 27.26 17.37 1.23
C LEU A 156 28.28 16.55 2.01
N MET A 157 28.02 16.33 3.29
CA MET A 157 28.81 15.45 4.15
C MET A 157 28.01 14.20 4.48
N ILE A 158 28.60 13.02 4.24
CA ILE A 158 28.00 11.72 4.57
C ILE A 158 28.69 11.14 5.79
N PHE A 159 27.90 10.62 6.72
CA PHE A 159 28.38 9.99 7.94
C PHE A 159 27.89 8.54 7.99
N ALA A 160 28.68 7.66 8.57
CA ALA A 160 28.31 6.27 8.74
C ALA A 160 28.80 5.70 10.09
N ARG A 161 28.20 4.57 10.48
CA ARG A 161 28.65 3.71 11.57
C ARG A 161 28.19 2.26 11.33
N PRO A 162 28.80 1.26 11.98
CA PRO A 162 28.28 -0.10 12.01
C PRO A 162 26.87 -0.14 12.58
N LEU A 163 26.09 -1.12 12.15
CA LEU A 163 24.74 -1.33 12.67
C LEU A 163 24.75 -1.56 14.19
N ASP A 164 23.76 -1.02 14.89
CA ASP A 164 23.62 -1.08 16.36
C ASP A 164 24.82 -0.52 17.16
N ALA A 165 25.71 0.24 16.51
CA ALA A 165 26.80 0.92 17.20
C ALA A 165 26.26 2.02 18.13
N GLY A 166 26.52 1.88 19.43
CA GLY A 166 26.09 2.86 20.45
C GLY A 166 26.83 4.20 20.41
N TYR A 167 27.81 4.37 19.53
CA TYR A 167 28.61 5.59 19.41
C TYR A 167 28.13 6.50 18.26
N ALA A 168 28.57 7.76 18.27
CA ALA A 168 28.15 8.78 17.30
C ALA A 168 28.59 8.45 15.85
N TYR A 169 27.80 8.90 14.87
CA TYR A 169 28.15 8.79 13.45
C TYR A 169 29.48 9.48 13.16
N LYS A 170 30.33 8.84 12.34
CA LYS A 170 31.61 9.39 11.91
C LYS A 170 31.55 9.83 10.45
N TRP A 171 32.21 10.94 10.13
CA TRP A 171 32.25 11.48 8.76
C TRP A 171 33.04 10.52 7.88
N VAL A 172 32.47 10.11 6.74
CA VAL A 172 33.11 9.16 5.82
C VAL A 172 33.52 9.79 4.49
N CYS A 173 32.68 10.62 3.88
CA CYS A 173 33.03 11.30 2.63
C CYS A 173 32.24 12.59 2.42
N SER A 174 32.67 13.40 1.45
CA SER A 174 31.96 14.63 1.07
C SER A 174 31.98 14.92 -0.41
N TYR A 175 30.92 15.60 -0.86
CA TYR A 175 30.74 16.08 -2.23
C TYR A 175 30.48 17.58 -2.23
N GLN A 176 30.89 18.26 -3.31
CA GLN A 176 30.48 19.62 -3.60
C GLN A 176 29.36 19.58 -4.63
N ILE A 177 28.25 20.27 -4.37
CA ILE A 177 27.08 20.30 -5.24
C ILE A 177 26.88 21.72 -5.75
N ASP A 178 26.92 21.92 -7.05
CA ASP A 178 26.47 23.14 -7.72
C ASP A 178 25.01 23.01 -8.17
N CYS A 179 24.17 23.92 -7.67
CA CYS A 179 22.77 24.01 -8.02
C CYS A 179 22.52 25.26 -8.86
N PRO A 180 22.55 25.18 -10.20
CA PRO A 180 22.22 26.31 -11.07
C PRO A 180 20.73 26.68 -10.97
N GLN A 181 19.84 25.69 -10.92
CA GLN A 181 18.40 25.89 -10.81
C GLN A 181 17.81 24.92 -9.79
N PRO A 182 17.23 25.43 -8.68
CA PRO A 182 16.59 24.57 -7.69
C PRO A 182 15.29 23.98 -8.25
N LYS A 183 14.94 22.78 -7.80
CA LYS A 183 13.71 22.10 -8.19
C LYS A 183 12.50 22.89 -7.69
N THR A 184 11.55 23.20 -8.58
CA THR A 184 10.36 24.00 -8.27
C THR A 184 9.58 23.44 -7.09
N SER A 185 9.50 24.22 -6.00
CA SER A 185 8.59 24.25 -4.81
C SER A 185 7.83 23.00 -4.29
N LEU A 186 8.08 21.79 -4.78
CA LEU A 186 7.45 20.58 -4.26
C LEU A 186 8.09 20.22 -2.93
N LYS A 187 7.36 20.48 -1.84
CA LYS A 187 7.79 20.14 -0.49
C LYS A 187 7.93 18.62 -0.38
N LEU A 188 9.03 18.18 0.23
CA LEU A 188 9.19 16.78 0.59
C LEU A 188 8.23 16.43 1.74
N PRO A 189 7.61 15.23 1.73
CA PRO A 189 6.78 14.76 2.82
C PRO A 189 7.65 14.56 4.08
N GLU A 190 7.10 14.92 5.24
CA GLU A 190 7.78 14.66 6.50
C GLU A 190 8.00 13.14 6.69
N ASN A 191 9.21 12.79 7.11
CA ASN A 191 9.54 11.44 7.54
C ASN A 191 9.97 11.48 9.01
N PRO A 192 9.10 11.05 9.95
CA PRO A 192 9.47 10.97 11.36
C PRO A 192 10.47 9.85 11.65
N TYR A 193 10.80 9.02 10.65
CA TYR A 193 11.73 7.91 10.76
C TYR A 193 13.10 8.27 10.18
N HIS A 194 14.15 7.67 10.73
CA HIS A 194 15.54 7.94 10.32
C HIS A 194 15.95 7.25 9.01
N PHE A 195 15.03 6.64 8.27
CA PHE A 195 15.32 5.85 7.07
C PHE A 195 14.21 5.93 6.01
N TRP A 196 14.61 5.77 4.76
CA TRP A 196 13.75 5.46 3.61
C TRP A 196 14.08 4.06 3.07
N GLY A 197 13.12 3.44 2.40
CA GLY A 197 13.19 2.05 1.95
C GLY A 197 12.72 1.05 3.01
N LEU A 198 13.25 -0.17 2.95
CA LEU A 198 13.00 -1.20 3.96
C LEU A 198 13.81 -0.91 5.22
N ASN A 199 13.23 -1.21 6.38
CA ASN A 199 13.96 -1.20 7.64
C ASN A 199 15.07 -2.27 7.58
N HIS A 200 16.23 -2.01 8.19
CA HIS A 200 17.30 -3.01 8.31
C HIS A 200 16.84 -4.29 9.03
N LYS A 201 15.89 -4.18 9.98
CA LYS A 201 15.22 -5.28 10.68
C LYS A 201 13.94 -5.77 9.99
N ALA A 202 13.65 -5.34 8.74
CA ALA A 202 12.42 -5.72 8.04
C ALA A 202 12.27 -7.25 7.89
N LYS A 203 13.36 -7.97 7.63
CA LYS A 203 13.36 -9.44 7.55
C LYS A 203 12.94 -10.08 8.88
N ASP A 204 13.40 -9.55 10.01
CA ASP A 204 13.00 -10.02 11.35
C ASP A 204 11.51 -9.78 11.61
N TYR A 205 10.99 -8.64 11.13
CA TYR A 205 9.56 -8.30 11.14
C TYR A 205 8.73 -9.08 10.11
N GLY A 206 9.37 -9.92 9.30
CA GLY A 206 8.73 -10.82 8.35
C GLY A 206 8.53 -10.27 6.93
N VAL A 207 9.08 -9.10 6.62
CA VAL A 207 9.04 -8.47 5.28
C VAL A 207 10.37 -8.68 4.56
N ILE A 208 10.32 -9.31 3.39
CA ILE A 208 11.53 -9.72 2.64
C ILE A 208 11.92 -8.65 1.62
N SER A 209 10.97 -8.21 0.80
CA SER A 209 11.22 -7.30 -0.32
C SER A 209 9.93 -6.59 -0.75
N TYR A 210 10.02 -5.63 -1.66
CA TYR A 210 8.86 -5.04 -2.34
C TYR A 210 9.07 -4.98 -3.86
N ASN A 211 7.97 -4.82 -4.61
CA ASN A 211 7.92 -4.96 -6.06
C ASN A 211 8.77 -3.97 -6.87
N SER A 212 8.98 -2.75 -6.37
CA SER A 212 9.72 -1.74 -7.13
C SER A 212 11.24 -1.87 -6.96
N GLY A 213 11.76 -2.34 -5.83
CA GLY A 213 13.21 -2.49 -5.59
C GLY A 213 14.04 -1.19 -5.70
N GLU A 214 13.44 -0.11 -6.20
CA GLU A 214 14.04 1.19 -6.43
C GLU A 214 13.84 2.11 -5.22
N ASP A 215 14.76 3.05 -5.09
CA ASP A 215 14.78 4.05 -4.02
C ASP A 215 13.67 5.11 -4.16
N LEU A 216 13.20 5.36 -5.39
CA LEU A 216 12.09 6.26 -5.68
C LEU A 216 11.13 5.61 -6.68
N ILE A 217 9.86 5.46 -6.28
CA ILE A 217 8.83 4.97 -7.21
C ILE A 217 8.24 6.16 -7.97
N SER A 218 8.52 6.26 -9.26
CA SER A 218 7.90 7.27 -10.13
C SER A 218 6.63 6.73 -10.77
N SER A 219 5.47 7.29 -10.41
CA SER A 219 4.18 6.89 -10.96
C SER A 219 3.70 7.87 -12.01
N GLU A 220 3.70 7.43 -13.27
CA GLU A 220 3.04 8.11 -14.39
C GLU A 220 1.51 7.99 -14.34
N LYS A 221 1.00 7.00 -13.58
CA LYS A 221 -0.43 6.78 -13.37
C LYS A 221 -0.88 7.40 -12.05
N SER A 222 -2.15 7.77 -11.99
CA SER A 222 -2.79 8.31 -10.79
C SER A 222 -3.07 7.24 -9.72
N SER A 223 -2.99 5.96 -10.11
CA SER A 223 -3.08 4.80 -9.23
C SER A 223 -1.78 3.99 -9.24
N LEU A 224 -1.34 3.57 -8.06
CA LEU A 224 -0.11 2.81 -7.87
C LEU A 224 -0.39 1.60 -6.97
N LYS A 225 0.07 0.40 -7.37
CA LYS A 225 0.01 -0.79 -6.51
C LYS A 225 1.42 -1.12 -5.99
N VAL A 226 1.60 -1.01 -4.68
CA VAL A 226 2.82 -1.45 -3.99
C VAL A 226 2.56 -2.81 -3.36
N THR A 227 3.49 -3.74 -3.51
CA THR A 227 3.35 -5.10 -2.94
C THR A 227 4.63 -5.52 -2.27
N PHE A 228 4.50 -5.95 -1.01
CA PHE A 228 5.59 -6.43 -0.15
C PHE A 228 5.49 -7.94 -0.03
N LYS A 229 6.60 -8.64 -0.25
CA LYS A 229 6.70 -10.09 -0.02
C LYS A 229 6.99 -10.35 1.45
N THR A 230 6.31 -11.33 2.03
CA THR A 230 6.50 -11.74 3.43
C THR A 230 6.99 -13.18 3.53
N CYS A 231 7.75 -13.49 4.59
CA CYS A 231 8.19 -14.87 4.87
C CYS A 231 7.16 -15.65 5.71
N ARG A 232 6.16 -14.96 6.26
CA ARG A 232 5.10 -15.50 7.10
C ARG A 232 3.85 -14.62 7.03
N PRO A 233 2.67 -15.13 7.45
CA PRO A 233 1.46 -14.33 7.57
C PRO A 233 1.63 -13.23 8.63
N LEU A 234 1.26 -11.99 8.28
CA LEU A 234 1.38 -10.81 9.13
C LEU A 234 0.08 -10.00 9.13
N VAL A 235 -0.11 -9.21 10.18
CA VAL A 235 -1.08 -8.10 10.19
C VAL A 235 -0.34 -6.83 9.77
N ALA A 236 -0.93 -6.05 8.87
CA ALA A 236 -0.31 -4.85 8.33
C ALA A 236 -1.25 -3.65 8.35
N THR A 237 -0.68 -2.46 8.48
CA THR A 237 -1.37 -1.18 8.24
C THR A 237 -0.47 -0.25 7.45
N PHE A 238 -1.09 0.61 6.65
CA PHE A 238 -0.40 1.54 5.77
C PHE A 238 -0.77 2.97 6.13
N GLN A 239 0.21 3.87 6.04
CA GLN A 239 0.00 5.30 6.23
C GLN A 239 0.59 6.07 5.06
N LEU A 240 -0.23 6.89 4.42
CA LEU A 240 0.18 7.78 3.33
C LEU A 240 0.31 9.20 3.87
N ALA A 241 1.44 9.85 3.58
CA ALA A 241 1.67 11.25 3.93
C ALA A 241 2.07 12.07 2.70
N HIS A 242 1.55 13.29 2.61
CA HIS A 242 1.87 14.32 1.64
C HIS A 242 1.65 15.69 2.29
N PRO A 243 2.43 16.74 1.97
CA PRO A 243 2.32 18.06 2.63
C PRO A 243 0.91 18.67 2.62
N GLU A 244 0.12 18.41 1.58
CA GLU A 244 -1.25 18.92 1.42
C GLU A 244 -2.34 17.91 1.84
N LEU A 245 -1.97 16.71 2.29
CA LEU A 245 -2.91 15.63 2.58
C LEU A 245 -3.20 15.54 4.08
N SER A 246 -4.46 15.72 4.47
CA SER A 246 -4.90 15.50 5.85
C SER A 246 -5.00 14.01 6.19
N GLU A 247 -4.85 13.67 7.46
CA GLU A 247 -4.92 12.27 7.93
C GLU A 247 -6.28 11.62 7.59
N ALA A 248 -7.39 12.36 7.74
CA ALA A 248 -8.73 11.86 7.40
C ALA A 248 -8.87 11.52 5.91
N PHE A 249 -8.23 12.31 5.03
CA PHE A 249 -8.28 12.09 3.59
C PHE A 249 -7.31 10.99 3.13
N SER A 250 -6.21 10.79 3.85
CA SER A 250 -5.23 9.73 3.57
C SER A 250 -5.87 8.33 3.58
N LYS A 251 -6.83 8.07 4.47
CA LYS A 251 -7.53 6.79 4.56
C LYS A 251 -8.37 6.48 3.32
N LYS A 252 -8.84 7.50 2.58
CA LYS A 252 -9.56 7.33 1.30
C LYS A 252 -8.62 7.12 0.11
N CYS A 253 -7.32 7.26 0.32
CA CYS A 253 -6.31 7.05 -0.72
C CYS A 253 -5.74 5.63 -0.71
N LEU A 254 -6.14 4.79 0.25
CA LEU A 254 -5.54 3.48 0.53
C LEU A 254 -6.58 2.36 0.45
N ALA A 255 -6.25 1.31 -0.29
CA ALA A 255 -6.92 0.01 -0.22
C ALA A 255 -5.88 -1.09 -0.01
N SER A 256 -5.85 -1.64 1.21
CA SER A 256 -4.87 -2.66 1.64
C SER A 256 -5.41 -4.08 1.52
N GLN A 257 -4.60 -4.97 0.99
CA GLN A 257 -4.89 -6.38 0.84
C GLN A 257 -3.83 -7.20 1.58
N ILE A 258 -4.24 -8.06 2.51
CA ILE A 258 -3.35 -8.86 3.36
C ILE A 258 -3.52 -10.33 3.01
N GLU A 259 -2.47 -10.93 2.46
CA GLU A 259 -2.41 -12.34 2.08
C GLU A 259 -1.28 -13.06 2.84
N ASP A 260 -1.29 -14.39 2.79
CA ASP A 260 -0.43 -15.21 3.64
C ASP A 260 1.09 -14.97 3.39
N ASN A 261 1.46 -14.64 2.15
CA ASN A 261 2.85 -14.43 1.72
C ASN A 261 3.10 -13.04 1.10
N GLN A 262 2.09 -12.15 1.10
CA GLN A 262 2.23 -10.81 0.52
C GLN A 262 1.29 -9.79 1.15
N LEU A 263 1.75 -8.55 1.19
CA LEU A 263 0.98 -7.39 1.64
C LEU A 263 0.87 -6.40 0.47
N GLY A 264 -0.34 -6.23 -0.04
CA GLY A 264 -0.64 -5.30 -1.13
C GLY A 264 -1.25 -4.01 -0.62
N CYS A 265 -0.90 -2.89 -1.25
CA CYS A 265 -1.57 -1.62 -1.05
C CYS A 265 -1.78 -0.92 -2.39
N CYS A 266 -3.04 -0.69 -2.75
CA CYS A 266 -3.42 0.15 -3.87
C CYS A 266 -3.55 1.59 -3.36
N LEU A 267 -2.82 2.50 -4.00
CA LEU A 267 -2.76 3.92 -3.69
C LEU A 267 -3.47 4.71 -4.78
N LEU A 268 -4.22 5.73 -4.37
CA LEU A 268 -4.71 6.81 -5.23
C LEU A 268 -4.02 8.10 -4.80
N LEU A 269 -3.35 8.78 -5.72
CA LEU A 269 -2.48 9.93 -5.40
C LEU A 269 -3.17 11.23 -5.87
N PRO A 270 -3.81 12.02 -4.97
CA PRO A 270 -4.64 13.17 -5.37
C PRO A 270 -3.88 14.47 -5.66
N PHE A 271 -2.60 14.55 -5.35
CA PHE A 271 -1.76 15.73 -5.49
C PHE A 271 -0.52 15.41 -6.31
N HIS A 272 -0.03 16.40 -7.04
CA HIS A 272 1.24 16.32 -7.73
C HIS A 272 2.38 16.51 -6.73
N GLY A 273 3.40 15.66 -6.77
CA GLY A 273 4.56 15.78 -5.89
C GLY A 273 4.97 14.50 -5.20
N TYR A 274 5.54 14.63 -4.00
CA TYR A 274 6.19 13.54 -3.30
C TYR A 274 5.36 13.03 -2.13
N TYR A 275 5.28 11.70 -2.04
CA TYR A 275 4.54 10.97 -1.03
C TYR A 275 5.45 10.06 -0.23
N ARG A 276 5.06 9.84 1.03
CA ARG A 276 5.62 8.80 1.89
C ARG A 276 4.56 7.74 2.15
N LEU A 277 4.84 6.50 1.77
CA LEU A 277 4.06 5.34 2.19
C LEU A 277 4.79 4.60 3.30
N SER A 278 4.19 4.54 4.48
CA SER A 278 4.73 3.81 5.63
C SER A 278 4.03 2.46 5.75
N LEU A 279 4.80 1.39 5.90
CA LEU A 279 4.31 0.06 6.20
C LEU A 279 4.60 -0.25 7.67
N PHE A 280 3.56 -0.59 8.40
CA PHE A 280 3.67 -1.13 9.74
C PHE A 280 3.15 -2.56 9.77
N VAL A 281 3.91 -3.46 10.39
CA VAL A 281 3.57 -4.89 10.48
C VAL A 281 3.62 -5.38 11.92
N LYS A 282 2.88 -6.44 12.20
CA LYS A 282 2.99 -7.22 13.43
C LYS A 282 2.60 -8.68 13.18
N ASP A 283 3.13 -9.56 14.02
CA ASP A 283 2.70 -10.94 14.08
C ASP A 283 1.28 -11.06 14.68
N PHE A 284 0.56 -12.13 14.33
CA PHE A 284 -0.75 -12.41 14.90
C PHE A 284 -0.66 -12.55 16.43
N GLY A 285 -1.53 -11.86 17.16
CA GLY A 285 -1.56 -11.87 18.63
C GLY A 285 -0.64 -10.85 19.30
N MET A 286 0.27 -10.20 18.57
CA MET A 286 1.07 -9.11 19.12
C MET A 286 0.28 -7.80 19.15
N GLU A 287 0.53 -6.96 20.16
CA GLU A 287 -0.15 -5.66 20.29
C GLU A 287 0.51 -4.59 19.42
N ASN A 288 1.84 -4.50 19.49
CA ASN A 288 2.61 -3.40 18.92
C ASN A 288 2.99 -3.62 17.45
N PHE A 289 2.76 -2.59 16.65
CA PHE A 289 3.21 -2.52 15.26
C PHE A 289 4.68 -2.06 15.16
N GLN A 290 5.43 -2.67 14.24
CA GLN A 290 6.79 -2.29 13.89
C GLN A 290 6.80 -1.59 12.52
N ASN A 291 7.52 -0.48 12.40
CA ASN A 291 7.69 0.21 11.11
C ASN A 291 8.70 -0.54 10.24
N ALA A 292 8.19 -1.29 9.26
CA ALA A 292 8.98 -2.17 8.40
C ALA A 292 9.45 -1.48 7.11
N ALA A 293 8.77 -0.45 6.63
CA ALA A 293 9.21 0.29 5.44
C ALA A 293 8.69 1.73 5.41
N ASN A 294 9.44 2.62 4.77
CA ASN A 294 9.04 3.98 4.41
C ASN A 294 9.40 4.23 2.94
N ILE A 295 8.44 4.09 2.04
CA ILE A 295 8.65 4.18 0.59
C ILE A 295 8.44 5.61 0.11
N PHE A 296 9.39 6.09 -0.68
CA PHE A 296 9.36 7.39 -1.31
C PHE A 296 8.75 7.29 -2.72
N ILE A 297 7.70 8.07 -2.98
CA ILE A 297 6.90 7.98 -4.20
C ILE A 297 6.80 9.37 -4.83
N LYS A 298 6.96 9.46 -6.15
CA LYS A 298 6.71 10.68 -6.93
C LYS A 298 5.48 10.48 -7.81
N CYS A 299 4.52 11.39 -7.73
CA CYS A 299 3.33 11.43 -8.57
C CYS A 299 3.42 12.60 -9.56
N ASN A 300 3.36 12.28 -10.85
CA ASN A 300 3.34 13.28 -11.93
C ASN A 300 1.91 13.59 -12.40
N ASN A 301 0.96 12.65 -12.24
CA ASN A 301 -0.41 12.78 -12.73
C ASN A 301 -1.42 12.47 -11.61
N PRO A 302 -1.91 13.49 -10.87
CA PRO A 302 -2.81 13.27 -9.75
C PRO A 302 -4.21 12.83 -10.17
N ILE A 303 -4.88 12.06 -9.30
CA ILE A 303 -6.29 11.68 -9.47
C ILE A 303 -7.24 12.80 -9.01
N ASN A 304 -8.44 12.85 -9.57
CA ASN A 304 -9.50 13.71 -9.07
C ASN A 304 -9.90 13.33 -7.63
N HIS A 305 -10.05 14.33 -6.75
CA HIS A 305 -10.42 14.14 -5.35
C HIS A 305 -11.77 13.43 -5.16
N ASN A 306 -12.67 13.50 -6.14
CA ASN A 306 -13.98 12.85 -6.12
C ASN A 306 -13.94 11.37 -6.52
N GLU A 307 -12.79 10.89 -7.01
CA GLU A 307 -12.59 9.50 -7.48
C GLU A 307 -11.79 8.66 -6.47
N LEU A 308 -11.65 9.16 -5.24
CA LEU A 308 -11.00 8.44 -4.15
C LEU A 308 -11.84 7.26 -3.66
N PHE A 309 -11.20 6.36 -2.92
CA PHE A 309 -11.89 5.20 -2.37
C PHE A 309 -13.00 5.59 -1.39
N PRO A 310 -14.03 4.74 -1.27
CA PRO A 310 -15.07 4.91 -0.26
C PRO A 310 -14.49 5.04 1.16
N PRO A 311 -15.14 5.82 2.04
CA PRO A 311 -14.69 5.96 3.43
C PRO A 311 -14.79 4.63 4.20
N ASN A 312 -13.99 4.52 5.26
CA ASN A 312 -14.03 3.40 6.21
C ASN A 312 -13.81 2.03 5.56
N LEU A 313 -12.88 1.95 4.61
CA LEU A 313 -12.33 0.67 4.17
C LEU A 313 -11.55 0.03 5.33
N SER A 314 -11.78 -1.25 5.54
CA SER A 314 -10.98 -2.06 6.47
C SER A 314 -9.56 -2.26 5.93
N VAL A 315 -8.68 -2.72 6.82
CA VAL A 315 -7.34 -3.18 6.43
C VAL A 315 -7.37 -4.45 5.56
N HIS A 316 -8.54 -5.09 5.43
CA HIS A 316 -8.81 -6.32 4.68
C HIS A 316 -9.67 -6.02 3.45
N CYS A 317 -9.17 -5.15 2.57
CA CYS A 317 -9.77 -4.91 1.26
C CYS A 317 -9.27 -5.98 0.28
N GLY A 318 -10.19 -6.71 -0.33
CA GLY A 318 -9.96 -7.91 -1.11
C GLY A 318 -9.91 -9.18 -0.25
N PRO A 319 -10.00 -10.35 -0.90
CA PRO A 319 -9.86 -11.63 -0.22
C PRO A 319 -8.39 -11.84 0.19
N GLY A 320 -8.20 -12.55 1.29
CA GLY A 320 -6.89 -12.77 1.89
C GLY A 320 -6.94 -13.61 3.16
N THR A 321 -6.00 -13.37 4.07
CA THR A 321 -5.88 -14.18 5.31
C THR A 321 -7.12 -14.05 6.18
N ASN A 322 -7.71 -12.86 6.29
CA ASN A 322 -8.91 -12.63 7.11
C ASN A 322 -10.17 -13.30 6.54
N SER A 323 -10.37 -13.25 5.23
CA SER A 323 -11.51 -13.96 4.61
C SER A 323 -11.39 -15.48 4.77
N ARG A 324 -10.16 -16.03 4.67
CA ARG A 324 -9.89 -17.46 4.89
C ARG A 324 -10.14 -17.86 6.34
N LEU A 325 -9.66 -17.05 7.30
CA LEU A 325 -9.89 -17.24 8.73
C LEU A 325 -11.39 -17.37 9.05
N HIS A 326 -12.21 -16.59 8.35
CA HIS A 326 -13.66 -16.59 8.48
C HIS A 326 -14.39 -17.51 7.49
N GLY A 327 -13.68 -18.50 6.92
CA GLY A 327 -14.25 -19.63 6.20
C GLY A 327 -14.54 -19.40 4.72
N LEU A 328 -14.12 -18.28 4.14
CA LEU A 328 -14.24 -17.98 2.71
C LEU A 328 -12.93 -18.26 1.97
N THR A 329 -12.99 -19.10 0.94
CA THR A 329 -11.84 -19.52 0.13
C THR A 329 -12.15 -19.45 -1.36
N SER A 330 -11.13 -19.55 -2.20
CA SER A 330 -11.26 -19.64 -3.68
C SER A 330 -12.23 -18.59 -4.26
N PRO A 331 -11.95 -17.30 -4.06
CA PRO A 331 -12.78 -16.20 -4.56
C PRO A 331 -12.77 -16.15 -6.08
N SER A 332 -13.89 -15.74 -6.71
CA SER A 332 -13.91 -15.45 -8.16
C SER A 332 -13.10 -14.20 -8.53
N HIS A 333 -12.99 -13.25 -7.61
CA HIS A 333 -12.23 -12.01 -7.78
C HIS A 333 -11.16 -11.93 -6.70
N THR A 334 -9.90 -12.05 -7.11
CA THR A 334 -8.72 -11.95 -6.22
C THR A 334 -8.27 -10.51 -6.00
N SER A 335 -8.64 -9.59 -6.89
CA SER A 335 -8.35 -8.16 -6.76
C SER A 335 -9.31 -7.48 -5.77
N PRO A 336 -8.84 -6.56 -4.91
CA PRO A 336 -9.69 -5.78 -4.02
C PRO A 336 -10.62 -4.81 -4.76
N ILE A 337 -10.21 -4.40 -5.96
CA ILE A 337 -10.94 -3.46 -6.82
C ILE A 337 -11.55 -4.25 -7.98
N ILE A 338 -12.86 -4.10 -8.16
CA ILE A 338 -13.64 -4.71 -9.25
C ILE A 338 -14.24 -3.58 -10.10
N THR A 339 -14.00 -3.62 -11.40
CA THR A 339 -14.59 -2.65 -12.35
C THR A 339 -15.75 -3.29 -13.11
N THR A 340 -16.86 -2.55 -13.29
CA THR A 340 -18.01 -3.00 -14.09
C THR A 340 -18.60 -1.88 -14.94
N THR A 341 -18.89 -2.19 -16.20
CA THR A 341 -19.54 -1.26 -17.16
C THR A 341 -21.04 -1.51 -17.30
N THR A 342 -21.54 -2.62 -16.75
CA THR A 342 -22.96 -3.01 -16.86
C THR A 342 -23.75 -2.74 -15.56
N GLY A 343 -23.05 -2.40 -14.48
CA GLY A 343 -23.62 -2.27 -13.14
C GLY A 343 -23.87 -3.63 -12.46
N ARG A 344 -23.66 -4.76 -13.16
CA ARG A 344 -23.76 -6.10 -12.58
C ARG A 344 -22.38 -6.60 -12.17
N CYS A 345 -22.30 -7.21 -10.99
CA CYS A 345 -21.11 -7.88 -10.48
C CYS A 345 -21.51 -9.21 -9.82
N ASN A 346 -20.79 -10.31 -10.08
CA ASN A 346 -21.03 -11.60 -9.44
C ASN A 346 -19.77 -12.10 -8.74
N ILE A 347 -19.81 -12.13 -7.42
CA ILE A 347 -18.70 -12.52 -6.57
C ILE A 347 -19.03 -13.89 -5.97
N THR A 348 -18.12 -14.85 -6.08
CA THR A 348 -18.34 -16.19 -5.54
C THR A 348 -17.20 -16.63 -4.65
N PHE A 349 -17.52 -17.37 -3.59
CA PHE A 349 -16.57 -17.97 -2.66
C PHE A 349 -16.91 -19.45 -2.45
N HIS A 350 -15.89 -20.26 -2.20
CA HIS A 350 -16.07 -21.57 -1.59
C HIS A 350 -16.08 -21.43 -0.07
N THR A 351 -16.90 -22.24 0.60
CA THR A 351 -17.05 -22.19 2.06
C THR A 351 -16.40 -23.41 2.70
N LEU A 352 -15.62 -23.21 3.77
CA LEU A 352 -14.98 -24.30 4.52
C LEU A 352 -15.97 -25.06 5.44
N TRP A 353 -17.04 -24.38 5.85
CA TRP A 353 -18.08 -24.88 6.74
C TRP A 353 -19.38 -24.09 6.50
N ASP A 354 -20.46 -24.46 7.19
CA ASP A 354 -21.73 -23.75 7.10
C ASP A 354 -21.63 -22.35 7.74
N LEU A 355 -21.90 -21.33 6.93
CA LEU A 355 -21.75 -19.92 7.25
C LEU A 355 -23.04 -19.16 6.94
N ASN A 356 -23.47 -18.34 7.90
CA ASN A 356 -24.31 -17.20 7.59
C ASN A 356 -23.45 -16.13 6.91
N PHE A 357 -23.88 -15.64 5.75
CA PHE A 357 -23.14 -14.69 4.94
C PHE A 357 -23.99 -13.42 4.78
N TYR A 358 -23.42 -12.27 5.11
CA TYR A 358 -24.13 -11.00 5.17
C TYR A 358 -23.35 -9.90 4.42
N PRO A 359 -23.76 -9.56 3.19
CA PRO A 359 -23.16 -8.47 2.42
C PRO A 359 -23.80 -7.13 2.78
N VAL A 360 -22.98 -6.10 2.95
CA VAL A 360 -23.40 -4.71 3.14
C VAL A 360 -22.82 -3.88 2.00
N LEU A 361 -23.69 -3.23 1.23
CA LEU A 361 -23.29 -2.34 0.14
C LEU A 361 -23.48 -0.89 0.56
N GLU A 362 -22.43 -0.10 0.45
CA GLU A 362 -22.41 1.33 0.76
C GLU A 362 -21.83 2.10 -0.43
N GLY A 363 -22.23 3.37 -0.62
CA GLY A 363 -21.68 4.23 -1.67
C GLY A 363 -22.69 4.66 -2.73
N GLY A 364 -22.18 5.25 -3.81
CA GLY A 364 -22.99 5.99 -4.78
C GLY A 364 -23.40 7.39 -4.29
N LYS A 365 -23.90 8.24 -5.20
CA LYS A 365 -24.54 9.51 -4.84
C LYS A 365 -25.89 9.17 -4.21
N VAL A 366 -25.90 8.85 -2.92
CA VAL A 366 -27.15 8.62 -2.19
C VAL A 366 -27.90 9.95 -2.14
N VAL A 367 -28.77 10.19 -3.12
CA VAL A 367 -29.70 11.30 -3.11
C VAL A 367 -30.56 11.13 -1.86
N SER A 368 -30.53 12.16 -1.02
CA SER A 368 -31.28 12.29 0.22
C SER A 368 -32.71 11.75 0.08
N GLY A 369 -33.03 10.69 0.83
CA GLY A 369 -34.40 10.37 1.23
C GLY A 369 -34.95 9.01 0.83
N LEU A 370 -34.43 8.32 -0.20
CA LEU A 370 -35.06 7.10 -0.70
C LEU A 370 -34.06 5.99 -1.04
N SER A 371 -34.32 4.83 -0.42
CA SER A 371 -33.79 3.48 -0.71
C SER A 371 -32.44 3.07 -0.08
N SER A 372 -32.54 2.23 0.95
CA SER A 372 -31.44 1.39 1.41
C SER A 372 -30.89 0.51 0.25
N LEU A 373 -29.57 0.38 0.19
CA LEU A 373 -28.86 -0.48 -0.77
C LEU A 373 -28.96 -1.98 -0.41
N ASP A 374 -29.61 -2.35 0.70
CA ASP A 374 -29.75 -3.75 1.13
C ASP A 374 -30.35 -4.67 0.05
N ARG A 375 -31.24 -4.11 -0.79
CA ARG A 375 -31.88 -4.86 -1.89
C ARG A 375 -31.06 -4.89 -3.18
N HIS A 376 -29.84 -4.40 -3.19
CA HIS A 376 -28.95 -4.40 -4.36
C HIS A 376 -27.92 -5.53 -4.31
N CYS A 377 -27.96 -6.35 -3.25
CA CYS A 377 -27.22 -7.59 -3.10
C CYS A 377 -28.20 -8.78 -3.08
N PHE A 378 -27.89 -9.82 -3.84
CA PHE A 378 -28.65 -11.07 -3.84
C PHE A 378 -27.75 -12.26 -3.62
N LEU A 379 -28.10 -13.05 -2.61
CA LEU A 379 -27.29 -14.15 -2.13
C LEU A 379 -27.90 -15.49 -2.56
N THR A 380 -27.05 -16.35 -3.12
CA THR A 380 -27.40 -17.73 -3.44
C THR A 380 -26.43 -18.67 -2.72
N HIS A 381 -26.97 -19.49 -1.81
CA HIS A 381 -26.22 -20.50 -1.07
C HIS A 381 -26.31 -21.84 -1.80
N LEU A 382 -25.18 -22.33 -2.30
CA LEU A 382 -24.97 -23.70 -2.75
C LEU A 382 -24.18 -24.45 -1.66
N ASP A 383 -24.17 -25.79 -1.71
CA ASP A 383 -23.64 -26.64 -0.63
C ASP A 383 -22.23 -26.24 -0.15
N HIS A 384 -21.30 -25.99 -1.06
CA HIS A 384 -19.93 -25.56 -0.73
C HIS A 384 -19.51 -24.26 -1.42
N LYS A 385 -20.49 -23.49 -1.91
CA LYS A 385 -20.24 -22.29 -2.71
C LYS A 385 -21.31 -21.24 -2.47
N ILE A 386 -20.89 -20.03 -2.19
CA ILE A 386 -21.77 -18.87 -2.09
C ILE A 386 -21.58 -18.00 -3.33
N SER A 387 -22.68 -17.55 -3.92
CA SER A 387 -22.67 -16.58 -5.02
C SER A 387 -23.46 -15.34 -4.62
N LEU A 388 -22.78 -14.21 -4.65
CA LEU A 388 -23.30 -12.89 -4.39
C LEU A 388 -23.43 -12.14 -5.72
N THR A 389 -24.65 -11.83 -6.11
CA THR A 389 -24.92 -10.96 -7.26
C THR A 389 -25.22 -9.56 -6.76
N VAL A 390 -24.49 -8.57 -7.27
CA VAL A 390 -24.65 -7.16 -6.96
C VAL A 390 -25.20 -6.44 -8.19
N HIS A 391 -26.26 -5.66 -8.01
CA HIS A 391 -26.83 -4.76 -9.01
C HIS A 391 -26.63 -3.32 -8.54
N LEU A 392 -25.78 -2.57 -9.22
CA LEU A 392 -25.48 -1.19 -8.85
C LEU A 392 -26.52 -0.25 -9.49
N PRO A 393 -27.13 0.65 -8.70
CA PRO A 393 -28.20 1.51 -9.20
C PRO A 393 -27.69 2.59 -10.15
N GLU A 394 -26.47 3.09 -9.94
CA GLU A 394 -25.92 4.21 -10.70
C GLU A 394 -24.39 4.06 -10.88
N SER A 395 -23.80 4.85 -11.77
CA SER A 395 -22.36 5.00 -11.87
C SER A 395 -21.77 5.61 -10.60
N GLY A 396 -20.62 5.10 -10.16
CA GLY A 396 -19.92 5.60 -8.97
C GLY A 396 -19.07 4.54 -8.29
N HIS A 397 -18.51 4.92 -7.15
CA HIS A 397 -17.67 4.06 -6.31
C HIS A 397 -18.49 3.48 -5.16
N TYR A 398 -18.43 2.16 -5.00
CA TYR A 398 -19.15 1.43 -3.97
C TYR A 398 -18.19 0.63 -3.09
N LYS A 399 -18.52 0.53 -1.81
CA LYS A 399 -17.90 -0.39 -0.86
C LYS A 399 -18.84 -1.55 -0.62
N LEU A 400 -18.36 -2.76 -0.84
CA LEU A 400 -19.06 -3.98 -0.45
C LEU A 400 -18.32 -4.63 0.71
N SER A 401 -18.91 -4.60 1.90
CA SER A 401 -18.39 -5.28 3.09
C SER A 401 -19.05 -6.65 3.24
N ILE A 402 -18.24 -7.68 3.43
CA ILE A 402 -18.70 -9.06 3.60
C ILE A 402 -18.48 -9.47 5.04
N PHE A 403 -19.58 -9.81 5.71
CA PHE A 403 -19.56 -10.37 7.06
C PHE A 403 -19.98 -11.83 7.04
N THR A 404 -19.40 -12.61 7.94
CA THR A 404 -19.72 -14.04 8.07
C THR A 404 -19.88 -14.43 9.53
N ARG A 405 -20.70 -15.45 9.77
CA ARG A 405 -20.88 -16.05 11.09
C ARG A 405 -21.01 -17.55 10.94
N ARG A 406 -20.21 -18.30 11.69
CA ARG A 406 -20.29 -19.77 11.69
C ARG A 406 -21.61 -20.23 12.30
N GLN A 407 -22.27 -21.17 11.63
CA GLN A 407 -23.51 -21.75 12.13
C GLN A 407 -23.17 -22.91 13.08
N VAL A 408 -22.96 -22.61 14.37
CA VAL A 408 -22.74 -23.61 15.43
C VAL A 408 -24.00 -23.71 16.30
N MET A 409 -24.34 -24.89 16.78
CA MET A 409 -25.62 -25.18 17.47
C MET A 409 -25.75 -24.54 18.87
N GLU A 410 -24.69 -24.04 19.51
CA GLU A 410 -24.73 -23.70 20.95
C GLU A 410 -24.26 -22.29 21.37
N GLU A 411 -23.74 -21.42 20.51
CA GLU A 411 -23.44 -20.03 20.91
C GLU A 411 -23.75 -19.01 19.81
N ALA A 412 -24.47 -17.96 20.18
CA ALA A 412 -24.69 -16.80 19.32
C ALA A 412 -23.39 -15.98 19.24
N GLN A 413 -22.45 -16.40 18.38
CA GLN A 413 -21.32 -15.56 18.01
C GLN A 413 -21.80 -14.37 17.16
N ASP A 414 -21.12 -13.25 17.31
CA ASP A 414 -21.34 -12.06 16.47
C ASP A 414 -20.89 -12.32 15.02
N PHE A 415 -21.37 -11.46 14.10
CA PHE A 415 -20.86 -11.46 12.74
C PHE A 415 -19.43 -10.89 12.71
N TYR A 416 -18.52 -11.61 12.07
CA TYR A 416 -17.15 -11.17 11.87
C TYR A 416 -16.99 -10.59 10.47
N HIS A 417 -16.26 -9.47 10.36
CA HIS A 417 -15.87 -8.91 9.07
C HIS A 417 -14.87 -9.84 8.38
N ALA A 418 -15.16 -10.25 7.15
CA ALA A 418 -14.31 -11.15 6.37
C ALA A 418 -13.42 -10.38 5.38
N CYS A 419 -14.01 -9.53 4.54
CA CYS A 419 -13.28 -8.63 3.65
C CYS A 419 -14.18 -7.52 3.09
N ASP A 420 -13.56 -6.47 2.56
CA ASP A 420 -14.22 -5.47 1.72
C ASP A 420 -13.88 -5.67 0.24
N TYR A 421 -14.72 -5.17 -0.65
CA TYR A 421 -14.37 -4.89 -2.05
C TYR A 421 -14.70 -3.45 -2.38
N VAL A 422 -13.89 -2.84 -3.24
CA VAL A 422 -14.23 -1.60 -3.94
C VAL A 422 -14.79 -1.99 -5.30
N ILE A 423 -15.99 -1.49 -5.63
CA ILE A 423 -16.62 -1.73 -6.92
C ILE A 423 -16.80 -0.40 -7.65
N ASP A 424 -16.09 -0.25 -8.77
CA ASP A 424 -16.16 0.92 -9.64
C ASP A 424 -17.17 0.65 -10.76
N CYS A 425 -18.25 1.42 -10.77
CA CYS A 425 -19.34 1.31 -11.72
C CYS A 425 -19.31 2.44 -12.74
N TYR A 426 -19.20 2.09 -14.01
CA TYR A 426 -19.27 3.03 -15.14
C TYR A 426 -20.53 2.83 -15.99
N SER A 427 -21.56 2.18 -15.43
CA SER A 427 -22.82 1.93 -16.13
C SER A 427 -23.68 3.19 -16.19
N THR A 428 -24.28 3.42 -17.36
CA THR A 428 -25.34 4.42 -17.56
C THR A 428 -26.73 3.85 -17.29
N GLN A 429 -26.86 2.52 -17.16
CA GLN A 429 -28.12 1.84 -16.90
C GLN A 429 -28.41 1.74 -15.40
N ARG A 430 -29.61 2.15 -15.00
CA ARG A 430 -30.10 1.95 -13.63
C ARG A 430 -30.66 0.55 -13.46
N LEU A 431 -29.98 -0.28 -12.66
CA LEU A 431 -30.46 -1.62 -12.35
C LEU A 431 -31.46 -1.58 -11.19
N LEU A 432 -32.56 -2.32 -11.35
CA LEU A 432 -33.59 -2.42 -10.32
C LEU A 432 -33.12 -3.31 -9.16
N PRO A 433 -33.55 -3.00 -7.92
CA PRO A 433 -33.24 -3.82 -6.75
C PRO A 433 -33.86 -5.21 -6.85
N PHE A 434 -33.24 -6.15 -6.16
CA PHE A 434 -33.74 -7.48 -5.90
C PHE A 434 -34.98 -7.46 -4.97
N PRO A 435 -35.71 -8.58 -4.91
CA PRO A 435 -36.81 -8.75 -3.97
C PRO A 435 -36.31 -8.70 -2.52
N LYS A 436 -37.18 -8.28 -1.59
CA LYS A 436 -36.83 -8.30 -0.16
C LYS A 436 -36.88 -9.73 0.34
N VAL A 437 -35.76 -10.21 0.89
CA VAL A 437 -35.58 -11.57 1.41
C VAL A 437 -35.78 -11.58 2.94
N TYR A 438 -36.31 -12.68 3.48
CA TYR A 438 -36.56 -12.89 4.91
C TYR A 438 -35.78 -14.10 5.44
N SER A 439 -35.73 -14.27 6.76
CA SER A 439 -34.92 -15.30 7.45
C SER A 439 -35.19 -16.74 7.03
N ALA A 440 -36.38 -17.03 6.51
CA ALA A 440 -36.74 -18.36 6.00
C ALA A 440 -36.05 -18.71 4.66
N TRP A 441 -35.37 -17.75 4.03
CA TRP A 441 -34.56 -17.98 2.82
C TRP A 441 -33.12 -18.36 3.20
N GLY A 442 -32.72 -19.59 2.91
CA GLY A 442 -31.41 -20.12 3.34
C GLY A 442 -30.80 -21.12 2.37
N HIS A 443 -30.07 -22.10 2.92
CA HIS A 443 -29.33 -23.10 2.15
C HIS A 443 -30.18 -23.80 1.08
N GLY A 444 -29.64 -23.88 -0.14
CA GLY A 444 -30.28 -24.52 -1.28
C GLY A 444 -31.45 -23.75 -1.91
N CYS A 445 -31.84 -22.60 -1.36
CA CYS A 445 -32.85 -21.73 -1.96
C CYS A 445 -32.26 -20.98 -3.17
N ALA A 446 -33.00 -20.95 -4.28
CA ALA A 446 -32.60 -20.21 -5.48
C ALA A 446 -33.79 -19.56 -6.15
N LEU A 447 -33.66 -18.27 -6.47
CA LEU A 447 -34.65 -17.51 -7.24
C LEU A 447 -34.26 -17.52 -8.72
N LEU A 448 -35.10 -18.15 -9.54
CA LEU A 448 -34.88 -18.20 -10.99
C LEU A 448 -35.62 -17.04 -11.67
N GLN A 449 -36.89 -16.79 -11.29
CA GLN A 449 -37.71 -15.71 -11.84
C GLN A 449 -38.83 -15.31 -10.86
N PRO A 450 -39.24 -14.03 -10.80
CA PRO A 450 -38.57 -12.85 -11.35
C PRO A 450 -37.37 -12.45 -10.47
N ARG A 451 -36.25 -12.03 -11.08
CA ARG A 451 -35.04 -11.62 -10.33
C ARG A 451 -35.07 -10.17 -9.84
N VAL A 452 -36.02 -9.37 -10.32
CA VAL A 452 -36.23 -7.99 -9.88
C VAL A 452 -37.31 -7.95 -8.81
N GLY A 453 -37.11 -7.11 -7.79
CA GLY A 453 -38.07 -6.92 -6.70
C GLY A 453 -39.19 -5.94 -7.02
N LEU A 454 -39.06 -5.21 -8.13
CA LEU A 454 -40.05 -4.29 -8.66
C LEU A 454 -40.67 -4.93 -9.90
N LEU A 455 -41.97 -5.19 -9.83
CA LEU A 455 -42.73 -5.89 -10.88
C LEU A 455 -43.63 -4.90 -11.64
N PRO A 456 -43.89 -5.14 -12.92
CA PRO A 456 -44.81 -4.32 -13.69
C PRO A 456 -46.24 -4.45 -13.15
N VAL A 457 -46.97 -3.33 -13.11
CA VAL A 457 -48.39 -3.31 -12.70
C VAL A 457 -49.28 -4.04 -13.70
N GLU A 458 -50.37 -4.61 -13.20
CA GLU A 458 -51.45 -5.25 -13.97
C GLU A 458 -50.97 -6.29 -14.99
N SER A 459 -49.90 -7.01 -14.65
CA SER A 459 -49.24 -7.98 -15.51
C SER A 459 -49.27 -9.39 -14.92
N TRP A 460 -49.02 -10.38 -15.77
CA TRP A 460 -48.90 -11.77 -15.37
C TRP A 460 -47.45 -12.22 -15.42
N GLU A 461 -46.83 -12.35 -14.26
CA GLU A 461 -45.42 -12.71 -14.12
C GLU A 461 -45.26 -14.19 -13.75
N ILE A 462 -44.19 -14.81 -14.27
CA ILE A 462 -43.89 -16.21 -13.97
C ILE A 462 -42.95 -16.25 -12.76
N PHE A 463 -43.40 -16.89 -11.69
CA PHE A 463 -42.59 -17.16 -10.51
C PHE A 463 -41.97 -18.54 -10.63
N ARG A 464 -40.64 -18.62 -10.53
CA ARG A 464 -39.83 -19.84 -10.58
C ARG A 464 -38.84 -19.80 -9.43
N VAL A 465 -39.06 -20.64 -8.42
CA VAL A 465 -38.28 -20.64 -7.19
C VAL A 465 -37.95 -22.07 -6.76
N LYS A 466 -36.71 -22.29 -6.33
CA LYS A 466 -36.27 -23.55 -5.71
C LYS A 466 -36.17 -23.31 -4.22
N ILE A 467 -36.95 -24.06 -3.44
CA ILE A 467 -36.92 -24.03 -1.98
C ILE A 467 -36.96 -25.49 -1.51
N PRO A 468 -35.86 -26.03 -0.98
CA PRO A 468 -35.82 -27.42 -0.53
C PRO A 468 -36.60 -27.60 0.79
N GLY A 469 -37.16 -28.79 1.01
CA GLY A 469 -37.77 -29.16 2.30
C GLY A 469 -39.14 -28.55 2.61
N VAL A 470 -39.80 -27.91 1.64
CA VAL A 470 -41.15 -27.35 1.81
C VAL A 470 -42.19 -28.19 1.08
N CYS A 471 -43.40 -28.28 1.66
CA CYS A 471 -44.50 -29.05 1.10
C CYS A 471 -45.44 -28.21 0.22
N LYS A 472 -45.47 -26.88 0.42
CA LYS A 472 -46.36 -25.98 -0.31
C LYS A 472 -45.76 -24.58 -0.41
N VAL A 473 -45.90 -23.96 -1.59
CA VAL A 473 -45.47 -22.59 -1.86
C VAL A 473 -46.62 -21.79 -2.45
N LEU A 474 -46.91 -20.64 -1.86
CA LEU A 474 -47.99 -19.74 -2.25
C LEU A 474 -47.41 -18.35 -2.52
N VAL A 475 -47.97 -17.66 -3.51
CA VAL A 475 -47.76 -16.23 -3.71
C VAL A 475 -49.02 -15.50 -3.26
N ILE A 476 -48.88 -14.70 -2.21
CA ILE A 476 -49.93 -13.87 -1.63
C ILE A 476 -49.81 -12.48 -2.27
N GLY A 477 -50.73 -12.17 -3.17
CA GLY A 477 -50.91 -10.85 -3.78
C GLY A 477 -52.39 -10.49 -3.86
N PRO A 478 -52.85 -9.78 -4.91
CA PRO A 478 -54.27 -9.55 -5.16
C PRO A 478 -55.06 -10.85 -5.27
N VAL A 479 -54.44 -11.86 -5.88
CA VAL A 479 -54.95 -13.23 -5.98
C VAL A 479 -53.95 -14.17 -5.35
N LYS A 480 -54.42 -15.01 -4.41
CA LYS A 480 -53.59 -16.07 -3.84
C LYS A 480 -53.38 -17.16 -4.89
N THR A 481 -52.12 -17.39 -5.26
CA THR A 481 -51.76 -18.37 -6.30
C THR A 481 -50.84 -19.43 -5.71
N GLU A 482 -51.20 -20.69 -5.85
CA GLU A 482 -50.37 -21.83 -5.45
C GLU A 482 -49.42 -22.22 -6.58
N LEU A 483 -48.12 -22.31 -6.28
CA LEU A 483 -47.12 -22.73 -7.26
C LEU A 483 -47.10 -24.26 -7.36
N GLN A 484 -46.82 -24.77 -8.54
CA GLN A 484 -46.75 -26.21 -8.81
C GLN A 484 -45.30 -26.69 -8.80
N LEU A 485 -45.05 -27.84 -8.16
CA LEU A 485 -43.72 -28.43 -8.13
C LEU A 485 -43.43 -29.18 -9.42
N THR A 486 -42.41 -28.73 -10.16
CA THR A 486 -41.95 -29.38 -11.39
C THR A 486 -41.06 -30.58 -11.10
N LYS A 487 -40.82 -31.41 -12.14
CA LYS A 487 -39.92 -32.59 -12.07
C LYS A 487 -38.49 -32.25 -11.58
N ASN A 488 -38.04 -31.02 -11.81
CA ASN A 488 -36.71 -30.55 -11.42
C ASN A 488 -36.66 -29.94 -10.01
N ARG A 489 -37.69 -30.19 -9.18
CA ARG A 489 -37.84 -29.63 -7.82
C ARG A 489 -37.86 -28.10 -7.80
N ILE A 490 -38.44 -27.48 -8.83
CA ILE A 490 -38.66 -26.02 -8.93
C ILE A 490 -40.16 -25.77 -8.81
N TRP A 491 -40.54 -24.83 -7.94
CA TRP A 491 -41.91 -24.35 -7.82
C TRP A 491 -42.17 -23.29 -8.89
N GLU A 492 -43.19 -23.51 -9.72
CA GLU A 492 -43.50 -22.66 -10.86
C GLU A 492 -44.99 -22.32 -10.95
N GLY A 493 -45.31 -21.07 -11.31
CA GLY A 493 -46.69 -20.63 -11.52
C GLY A 493 -46.76 -19.20 -12.03
N LYS A 494 -47.86 -18.87 -12.72
CA LYS A 494 -48.12 -17.52 -13.26
C LYS A 494 -48.96 -16.74 -12.25
N VAL A 495 -48.51 -15.56 -11.86
CA VAL A 495 -49.12 -14.76 -10.80
C VAL A 495 -49.45 -13.36 -11.32
N PHE A 496 -50.65 -12.87 -11.01
CA PHE A 496 -51.08 -11.53 -11.34
C PHE A 496 -50.53 -10.51 -10.34
N THR A 497 -49.87 -9.45 -10.83
CA THR A 497 -49.13 -8.50 -9.98
C THR A 497 -50.03 -7.45 -9.31
N GLY A 498 -51.15 -7.07 -9.92
CA GLY A 498 -52.09 -6.08 -9.38
C GLY A 498 -51.69 -4.62 -9.65
N THR A 499 -52.40 -3.70 -9.01
CA THR A 499 -52.24 -2.24 -9.21
C THR A 499 -50.96 -1.71 -8.57
N ALA A 500 -50.59 -0.45 -8.87
CA ALA A 500 -49.40 0.21 -8.32
C ALA A 500 -49.36 0.18 -6.77
N GLY A 501 -48.19 -0.17 -6.21
CA GLY A 501 -48.00 -0.26 -4.76
C GLY A 501 -48.42 -1.59 -4.12
N SER A 502 -48.97 -2.53 -4.89
CA SER A 502 -49.27 -3.89 -4.44
C SER A 502 -48.00 -4.60 -3.96
N VAL A 503 -48.11 -5.34 -2.86
CA VAL A 503 -47.02 -6.15 -2.30
C VAL A 503 -47.34 -7.62 -2.49
N LEU A 504 -46.50 -8.33 -3.25
CA LEU A 504 -46.59 -9.78 -3.39
C LEU A 504 -45.61 -10.43 -2.42
N LYS A 505 -46.05 -11.48 -1.72
CA LYS A 505 -45.23 -12.22 -0.76
C LYS A 505 -45.22 -13.70 -1.12
N ILE A 506 -44.03 -14.31 -1.20
CA ILE A 506 -43.91 -15.76 -1.28
C ILE A 506 -43.96 -16.30 0.14
N ALA A 507 -44.95 -17.15 0.41
CA ALA A 507 -45.18 -17.83 1.67
C ALA A 507 -44.97 -19.34 1.47
N VAL A 508 -44.26 -19.97 2.41
CA VAL A 508 -43.93 -21.40 2.36
C VAL A 508 -44.47 -22.13 3.58
N LYS A 509 -44.78 -23.41 3.41
CA LYS A 509 -45.20 -24.31 4.49
C LYS A 509 -44.22 -25.49 4.57
N VAL A 510 -43.56 -25.62 5.71
CA VAL A 510 -42.48 -26.61 5.95
C VAL A 510 -43.05 -27.99 6.30
N SER A 511 -44.09 -28.06 7.14
CA SER A 511 -44.77 -29.31 7.52
C SER A 511 -46.25 -29.28 7.11
N PRO A 512 -46.84 -30.40 6.66
CA PRO A 512 -48.27 -30.51 6.35
C PRO A 512 -49.17 -30.11 7.53
N ASP A 513 -48.73 -30.37 8.75
CA ASP A 513 -49.50 -30.16 9.98
C ASP A 513 -49.35 -28.74 10.56
N SER A 514 -48.43 -27.94 10.01
CA SER A 514 -48.25 -26.56 10.45
C SER A 514 -49.45 -25.68 10.09
N SER A 515 -50.00 -24.95 11.06
CA SER A 515 -51.03 -23.94 10.80
C SER A 515 -50.45 -22.62 10.29
N THR A 516 -49.14 -22.42 10.38
CA THR A 516 -48.44 -21.19 10.00
C THR A 516 -47.66 -21.36 8.69
N MET A 517 -47.55 -20.26 7.95
CA MET A 517 -46.71 -20.16 6.76
C MET A 517 -45.66 -19.07 6.98
N ASP A 518 -44.43 -19.35 6.60
CA ASP A 518 -43.33 -18.41 6.70
C ASP A 518 -43.19 -17.61 5.41
N ILE A 519 -43.01 -16.31 5.53
CA ILE A 519 -42.74 -15.44 4.37
C ILE A 519 -41.25 -15.54 4.08
N VAL A 520 -40.90 -15.95 2.86
CA VAL A 520 -39.49 -16.06 2.42
C VAL A 520 -39.03 -14.84 1.63
N MET A 521 -39.95 -14.20 0.89
CA MET A 521 -39.60 -13.13 -0.04
C MET A 521 -40.79 -12.20 -0.30
N SER A 522 -40.53 -10.93 -0.62
CA SER A 522 -41.55 -9.98 -1.06
C SER A 522 -41.12 -9.08 -2.21
N PHE A 523 -42.09 -8.73 -3.04
CA PHE A 523 -41.98 -7.94 -4.25
C PHE A 523 -42.97 -6.77 -4.15
N LYS A 524 -42.66 -5.66 -4.82
CA LYS A 524 -43.57 -4.51 -4.95
C LYS A 524 -43.88 -4.27 -6.42
N THR A 525 -45.08 -3.81 -6.72
CA THR A 525 -45.40 -3.34 -8.07
C THR A 525 -45.10 -1.86 -8.22
N GLN A 526 -44.57 -1.48 -9.38
CA GLN A 526 -44.32 -0.10 -9.75
C GLN A 526 -44.75 0.12 -11.20
N GLN A 527 -45.39 1.26 -11.45
CA GLN A 527 -45.78 1.66 -12.79
C GLN A 527 -44.55 2.24 -13.50
N ASP A 528 -44.23 1.73 -14.69
CA ASP A 528 -43.14 2.28 -15.50
C ASP A 528 -43.52 3.71 -15.95
N GLY A 529 -42.73 4.69 -15.51
CA GLY A 529 -42.88 6.09 -15.87
C GLY A 529 -43.73 6.92 -14.90
N LEU A 530 -43.09 7.51 -13.88
CA LEU A 530 -43.41 8.84 -13.32
C LEU A 530 -42.27 9.29 -12.39
N ASP A 531 -41.65 10.40 -12.79
CA ASP A 531 -40.63 11.27 -12.21
C ASP A 531 -40.11 11.05 -10.78
N THR A 532 -38.78 11.18 -10.65
CA THR A 532 -38.17 11.92 -9.53
C THR A 532 -37.20 12.97 -10.08
N SER A 533 -37.75 13.97 -10.78
CA SER A 533 -37.27 15.34 -10.65
C SER A 533 -38.02 15.97 -9.48
N GLY A 534 -37.38 16.01 -8.32
CA GLY A 534 -37.86 16.63 -7.09
C GLY A 534 -36.69 16.88 -6.17
#